data_AF-A0AB34U2M1-F1
#
_entry.id   AF-A0AB34U2M1-F1
#
_cell.length_a   1.000
_cell.length_b   1.000
_cell.length_c   1.000
_cell.angle_alpha   90.00
_cell.angle_beta   90.00
_cell.angle_gamma   90.00
#
_symmetry.space_group_name_H-M   'P 1'
#
loop_
_entity.id
_entity.type
_entity.pdbx_description
1 polymer ?
#
loop_
_entity_poly.entity_id
_entity_poly.type
_entity_poly.pdbx_seq_one_letter_code
_entity_poly.pdbx_strand_id
1 'polypeptide(L)'
;MMQTLRAHVRKMYLRSFFFFVFIFIALVIYSTAFNVLDNTDCQSYNHTKELNGGTKNFDNEKFIINICGAGLNNSLFNGDGMERVRLTIFDDQGELLARRYYRIFWDGQPGHEPLKFSESSITYQDDKEQKDHAITMPPTRLEWIRARLPL
;
A
#
# COMPACT_ATOMS: atom_id res chain seq x y z
N MET A 1 -11.90 -49.88 27.49
CA MET A 1 -11.23 -49.43 26.24
C MET A 1 -11.94 -48.27 25.52
N MET A 2 -13.28 -48.15 25.60
CA MET A 2 -14.04 -47.11 24.87
C MET A 2 -13.98 -45.69 25.49
N GLN A 3 -13.76 -45.56 26.80
CA GLN A 3 -13.68 -44.27 27.50
C GLN A 3 -12.35 -43.52 27.27
N THR A 4 -11.23 -44.25 27.15
CA THR A 4 -9.90 -43.68 26.90
C THR A 4 -9.79 -43.09 25.49
N LEU A 5 -10.43 -43.71 24.49
CA LEU A 5 -10.49 -43.18 23.12
C LEU A 5 -11.26 -41.85 23.06
N ARG A 6 -12.42 -41.75 23.74
CA ARG A 6 -13.21 -40.50 23.84
C ARG A 6 -12.44 -39.36 24.49
N ALA A 7 -11.69 -39.64 25.56
CA ALA A 7 -10.87 -38.64 26.23
C ALA A 7 -9.72 -38.13 25.34
N HIS A 8 -9.09 -39.02 24.58
CA HIS A 8 -8.01 -38.67 23.66
C HIS A 8 -8.52 -37.83 22.48
N VAL A 9 -9.66 -38.23 21.89
CA VAL A 9 -10.34 -37.47 20.83
C VAL A 9 -10.76 -36.09 21.32
N ARG A 10 -11.38 -35.97 22.50
CA ARG A 10 -11.77 -34.68 23.09
C ARG A 10 -10.58 -33.76 23.34
N LYS A 11 -9.44 -34.31 23.78
CA LYS A 11 -8.20 -33.55 24.00
C LYS A 11 -7.56 -33.10 22.67
N MET A 12 -7.69 -33.88 21.61
CA MET A 12 -7.24 -33.54 20.26
C MET A 12 -8.10 -32.44 19.63
N TYR A 13 -9.43 -32.52 19.76
CA TYR A 13 -10.35 -31.47 19.33
C TYR A 13 -10.14 -30.16 20.11
N LEU A 14 -9.87 -30.25 21.42
CA LEU A 14 -9.58 -29.07 22.24
C LEU A 14 -8.28 -28.39 21.81
N ARG A 15 -7.23 -29.15 21.51
CA ARG A 15 -5.96 -28.61 20.96
C ARG A 15 -6.15 -27.98 19.59
N SER A 16 -6.91 -28.63 18.71
CA SER A 16 -7.21 -28.09 17.38
C SER A 16 -8.02 -26.80 17.48
N PHE A 17 -8.98 -26.73 18.40
CA PHE A 17 -9.77 -25.52 18.65
C PHE A 17 -8.88 -24.35 19.08
N PHE A 18 -7.99 -24.55 20.07
CA PHE A 18 -7.06 -23.50 20.49
C PHE A 18 -6.11 -23.05 19.37
N PHE A 19 -5.68 -23.96 18.49
CA PHE A 19 -4.86 -23.61 17.32
C PHE A 19 -5.62 -22.74 16.32
N PHE A 20 -6.87 -23.08 15.99
CA PHE A 20 -7.71 -22.26 15.11
C PHE A 20 -8.02 -20.89 15.72
N VAL A 21 -8.30 -20.82 17.02
CA VAL A 21 -8.50 -19.55 17.73
C VAL A 21 -7.23 -18.69 17.67
N PHE A 22 -6.05 -19.29 17.85
CA PHE A 22 -4.78 -18.57 17.74
C PHE A 22 -4.55 -18.01 16.32
N ILE A 23 -4.79 -18.81 15.27
CA ILE A 23 -4.70 -18.33 13.88
C ILE A 23 -5.68 -17.19 13.64
N PHE A 24 -6.92 -17.31 14.12
CA PHE A 24 -7.94 -16.28 13.95
C PHE A 24 -7.54 -14.97 14.64
N ILE A 25 -7.04 -15.04 15.88
CA ILE A 25 -6.54 -13.86 16.60
C ILE A 25 -5.35 -13.24 15.86
N ALA A 26 -4.40 -14.04 15.37
CA ALA A 26 -3.27 -13.56 14.58
C ALA A 26 -3.73 -12.84 13.30
N LEU A 27 -4.72 -13.38 12.59
CA LEU A 27 -5.30 -12.74 11.40
C LEU A 27 -5.99 -11.42 11.74
N VAL A 28 -6.74 -11.36 12.85
CA VAL A 28 -7.39 -10.12 13.30
C VAL A 28 -6.36 -9.06 13.66
N ILE A 29 -5.33 -9.40 14.44
CA ILE A 29 -4.24 -8.47 14.81
C ILE A 29 -3.51 -7.98 13.56
N TYR A 30 -3.21 -8.90 12.62
CA TYR A 30 -2.56 -8.54 11.36
C TYR A 30 -3.42 -7.55 10.55
N SER A 31 -4.72 -7.82 10.44
CA SER A 31 -5.66 -6.93 9.74
C SER A 31 -5.78 -5.57 10.39
N THR A 32 -5.88 -5.48 11.72
CA THR A 32 -6.01 -4.19 12.42
C THR A 32 -4.72 -3.38 12.36
N ALA A 33 -3.56 -4.01 12.55
CA ALA A 33 -2.26 -3.36 12.39
C ALA A 33 -2.07 -2.83 10.97
N PHE A 34 -2.54 -3.55 9.95
CA PHE A 34 -2.48 -3.11 8.55
C PHE A 34 -3.31 -1.85 8.29
N ASN A 35 -4.54 -1.77 8.81
CA ASN A 35 -5.37 -0.57 8.66
C ASN A 35 -4.73 0.66 9.32
N VAL A 36 -3.96 0.47 10.40
CA VAL A 36 -3.20 1.55 11.04
C VAL A 36 -1.97 1.95 10.22
N LEU A 37 -1.39 1.05 9.43
CA LEU A 37 -0.23 1.32 8.57
C LEU A 37 -0.61 1.98 7.24
N ASP A 38 -1.82 1.73 6.72
CA ASP A 38 -2.38 2.38 5.53
C ASP A 38 -3.08 3.70 5.88
N ASN A 39 -2.52 4.46 6.83
CA ASN A 39 -3.05 5.72 7.33
C ASN A 39 -2.84 6.89 6.35
N THR A 40 -3.03 6.66 5.05
CA THR A 40 -3.07 7.75 4.07
C THR A 40 -4.49 8.28 3.96
N ASP A 41 -4.69 9.54 4.31
CA ASP A 41 -5.96 10.23 4.23
C ASP A 41 -6.07 10.98 2.89
N CYS A 42 -6.72 10.33 1.92
CA CYS A 42 -6.97 10.90 0.60
C CYS A 42 -7.94 12.10 0.60
N GLN A 43 -8.68 12.36 1.68
CA GLN A 43 -9.55 13.53 1.77
C GLN A 43 -8.75 14.75 2.19
N SER A 44 -7.89 14.60 3.19
CA SER A 44 -7.11 15.72 3.74
C SER A 44 -5.80 15.98 2.99
N TYR A 45 -5.16 14.95 2.45
CA TYR A 45 -3.82 15.02 1.84
C TYR A 45 -3.82 14.47 0.42
N ASN A 46 -4.53 15.13 -0.49
CA ASN A 46 -4.56 14.75 -1.90
C ASN A 46 -3.50 15.51 -2.71
N HIS A 47 -2.41 14.83 -3.03
CA HIS A 47 -1.28 15.39 -3.77
C HIS A 47 -1.30 15.04 -5.27
N THR A 48 -2.42 14.49 -5.76
CA THR A 48 -2.53 13.97 -7.12
C THR A 48 -2.19 15.02 -8.16
N LYS A 49 -2.72 16.25 -8.03
CA LYS A 49 -2.45 17.33 -8.99
C LYS A 49 -1.04 17.89 -8.85
N GLU A 50 -0.57 18.06 -7.62
CA GLU A 50 0.74 18.63 -7.28
C GLU A 50 1.88 17.76 -7.81
N LEU A 51 1.72 16.45 -7.72
CA LEU A 51 2.71 15.47 -8.16
C LEU A 51 2.47 14.94 -9.59
N ASN A 52 1.76 15.71 -10.43
CA ASN A 52 1.52 15.41 -11.85
C ASN A 52 0.78 14.08 -12.11
N GLY A 53 0.00 13.59 -11.15
CA GLY A 53 -0.93 12.47 -11.33
C GLY A 53 -2.17 12.86 -12.14
N GLY A 54 -3.30 12.24 -11.81
CA GLY A 54 -4.57 12.39 -12.50
C GLY A 54 -4.71 11.44 -13.68
N THR A 55 -5.57 11.80 -14.62
CA THR A 55 -5.86 10.99 -15.80
C THR A 55 -4.73 11.08 -16.82
N LYS A 56 -4.17 9.94 -17.22
CA LYS A 56 -3.13 9.83 -18.25
C LYS A 56 -3.53 8.77 -19.28
N ASN A 57 -3.04 8.92 -20.50
CA ASN A 57 -3.27 7.94 -21.56
C ASN A 57 -1.95 7.24 -21.89
N PHE A 58 -1.99 5.91 -21.99
CA PHE A 58 -0.90 5.06 -22.45
C PHE A 58 -1.47 4.12 -23.51
N ASP A 59 -0.87 4.06 -24.70
CA ASP A 59 -1.34 3.21 -25.81
C ASP A 59 -2.86 3.31 -26.09
N ASN A 60 -3.40 4.54 -26.04
CA ASN A 60 -4.84 4.86 -26.15
C ASN A 60 -5.74 4.33 -25.01
N GLU A 61 -5.17 3.69 -23.99
CA GLU A 61 -5.87 3.31 -22.77
C GLU A 61 -5.74 4.41 -21.71
N LYS A 62 -6.83 4.65 -20.98
CA LYS A 62 -6.90 5.70 -19.96
C LYS A 62 -6.64 5.09 -18.58
N PHE A 63 -5.74 5.71 -17.84
CA PHE A 63 -5.42 5.34 -16.47
C PHE A 63 -5.62 6.52 -15.53
N ILE A 64 -6.11 6.24 -14.32
CA ILE A 64 -6.32 7.22 -13.27
C ILE A 64 -5.24 7.03 -12.22
N ILE A 65 -4.40 8.04 -12.05
CA ILE A 65 -3.28 7.99 -11.12
C ILE A 65 -3.61 8.88 -9.93
N ASN A 66 -3.71 8.29 -8.74
CA ASN A 66 -4.02 9.01 -7.51
C ASN A 66 -2.85 8.93 -6.54
N ILE A 67 -2.54 10.04 -5.89
CA ILE A 67 -1.51 10.15 -4.86
C ILE A 67 -2.12 10.76 -3.61
N CYS A 68 -2.07 10.02 -2.51
CA CYS A 68 -2.57 10.46 -1.21
C CYS A 68 -1.48 10.38 -0.15
N GLY A 69 -1.41 11.37 0.72
CA GLY A 69 -0.50 11.43 1.85
C GLY A 69 -1.11 10.98 3.16
N ALA A 70 -0.25 10.77 4.16
CA ALA A 70 -0.62 10.50 5.55
C ALA A 70 -0.51 11.75 6.45
N GLY A 71 -0.18 12.90 5.86
CA GLY A 71 0.29 14.08 6.57
C GLY A 71 1.78 14.01 6.88
N LEU A 72 2.37 15.18 7.08
CA LEU A 72 3.75 15.30 7.55
C LEU A 72 3.94 14.61 8.91
N ASN A 73 4.93 13.74 9.00
CA ASN A 73 5.33 13.17 10.28
C ASN A 73 6.17 14.19 11.06
N ASN A 74 5.48 15.12 11.73
CA ASN A 74 6.09 16.18 12.53
C ASN A 74 6.14 15.82 14.03
N SER A 75 6.24 14.54 14.38
CA SER A 75 6.32 14.17 15.79
C SER A 75 7.57 14.76 16.44
N LEU A 76 7.41 15.35 17.64
CA LEU A 76 8.48 16.09 18.33
C LEU A 76 9.71 15.22 18.66
N PHE A 77 9.54 13.89 18.71
CA PHE A 77 10.58 12.95 19.11
C PHE A 77 11.15 12.12 17.93
N ASN A 78 10.35 11.83 16.89
CA ASN A 78 10.74 10.93 15.78
C ASN A 78 10.30 11.46 14.38
N GLY A 79 10.02 12.76 14.26
CA GLY A 79 9.65 13.36 12.98
C GLY A 79 10.85 13.46 12.06
N ASP A 80 10.75 12.87 10.88
CA ASP A 80 11.77 12.96 9.83
C ASP A 80 11.45 14.06 8.81
N GLY A 81 10.37 14.82 9.03
CA GLY A 81 9.89 15.85 8.10
C GLY A 81 9.42 15.29 6.76
N MET A 82 9.38 13.96 6.62
CA MET A 82 8.92 13.28 5.43
C MET A 82 7.46 12.88 5.58
N GLU A 83 6.73 12.99 4.49
CA GLU A 83 5.38 12.45 4.37
C GLU A 83 5.42 11.08 3.69
N ARG A 84 4.67 10.12 4.25
CA ARG A 84 4.42 8.86 3.56
C ARG A 84 3.26 9.07 2.61
N VAL A 85 3.47 8.74 1.34
CA VAL A 85 2.43 8.82 0.31
C VAL A 85 2.16 7.46 -0.31
N ARG A 86 0.93 7.31 -0.82
CA ARG A 86 0.46 6.14 -1.54
C ARG A 86 0.11 6.55 -2.97
N LEU A 87 0.84 5.99 -3.92
CA LEU A 87 0.56 6.06 -5.35
C LEU A 87 -0.31 4.87 -5.75
N THR A 88 -1.40 5.15 -6.44
CA THR A 88 -2.32 4.14 -6.98
C THR A 88 -2.60 4.41 -8.44
N ILE A 89 -2.71 3.35 -9.22
CA ILE A 89 -3.05 3.38 -10.65
C ILE A 89 -4.30 2.54 -10.83
N PHE A 90 -5.32 3.15 -11.41
CA PHE A 90 -6.56 2.49 -11.80
C PHE A 90 -6.74 2.51 -13.31
N ASP A 91 -7.46 1.53 -13.84
CA ASP A 91 -7.98 1.60 -15.21
C ASP A 91 -9.19 2.54 -15.32
N ASP A 92 -9.79 2.61 -16.51
CA ASP A 92 -10.97 3.41 -16.79
C ASP A 92 -12.27 2.85 -16.16
N GLN A 93 -12.27 1.59 -15.74
CA GLN A 93 -13.37 0.94 -15.01
C GLN A 93 -13.24 1.09 -13.48
N GLY A 94 -12.13 1.66 -13.00
CA GLY A 94 -11.85 1.85 -11.58
C GLY A 94 -11.19 0.63 -10.90
N GLU A 95 -10.68 -0.33 -11.67
CA GLU A 95 -9.92 -1.45 -11.13
C GLU A 95 -8.51 -1.02 -10.68
N LEU A 96 -8.11 -1.37 -9.46
CA LEU A 96 -6.75 -1.11 -8.97
C LEU A 96 -5.74 -2.01 -9.69
N LEU A 97 -4.82 -1.41 -10.44
CA LEU A 97 -3.78 -2.12 -11.20
C LEU A 97 -2.42 -2.11 -10.50
N ALA A 98 -2.07 -0.99 -9.87
CA ALA A 98 -0.82 -0.88 -9.13
C ALA A 98 -0.97 -0.02 -7.88
N ARG A 99 -0.20 -0.37 -6.85
CA ARG A 99 -0.08 0.39 -5.60
C ARG A 99 1.39 0.44 -5.19
N ARG A 100 1.86 1.62 -4.80
CA ARG A 100 3.20 1.85 -4.23
C ARG A 100 3.10 2.80 -3.04
N TYR A 101 3.98 2.60 -2.07
CA TYR A 101 4.20 3.53 -0.98
C TYR A 101 5.62 4.05 -1.10
N TYR A 102 5.80 5.35 -0.89
CA TYR A 102 7.11 5.99 -0.89
C TYR A 102 7.08 7.21 0.03
N ARG A 103 8.24 7.82 0.25
CA ARG A 103 8.37 9.02 1.08
C ARG A 103 8.76 10.23 0.26
N ILE A 104 8.18 11.36 0.65
CA ILE A 104 8.44 12.67 0.04
C ILE A 104 8.84 13.68 1.11
N PHE A 105 9.72 14.61 0.73
CA PHE A 105 10.18 15.71 1.55
C PHE A 105 9.77 17.03 0.90
N TRP A 106 8.82 17.73 1.50
CA TRP A 106 8.24 18.95 0.93
C TRP A 106 9.13 20.19 1.12
N ASP A 107 9.87 20.26 2.22
CA ASP A 107 10.55 21.49 2.66
C ASP A 107 11.87 21.77 1.93
N GLY A 108 12.25 20.95 0.95
CA GLY A 108 13.39 21.21 0.08
C GLY A 108 13.10 22.30 -0.96
N GLN A 109 14.10 23.05 -1.42
CA GLN A 109 14.02 23.81 -2.68
C GLN A 109 14.72 23.00 -3.77
N PRO A 110 14.05 22.59 -4.87
CA PRO A 110 12.72 23.01 -5.34
C PRO A 110 11.52 22.22 -4.77
N GLY A 111 11.74 21.21 -3.94
CA GLY A 111 10.71 20.33 -3.36
C GLY A 111 10.82 18.91 -3.90
N HIS A 112 9.88 18.04 -3.54
CA HIS A 112 9.82 16.68 -4.10
C HIS A 112 9.54 16.72 -5.61
N GLU A 113 10.23 15.89 -6.38
CA GLU A 113 10.04 15.82 -7.83
C GLU A 113 8.68 15.20 -8.20
N PRO A 114 7.86 15.84 -9.07
CA PRO A 114 6.63 15.25 -9.56
C PRO A 114 6.84 13.97 -10.37
N LEU A 115 5.76 13.20 -10.57
CA LEU A 115 5.82 12.01 -11.43
C LEU A 115 6.30 12.36 -12.85
N LYS A 116 7.24 11.55 -13.35
CA LYS A 116 7.73 11.61 -14.73
C LYS A 116 7.05 10.52 -15.55
N PHE A 117 6.66 10.87 -16.76
CA PHE A 117 5.93 9.99 -17.67
C PHE A 117 6.77 9.71 -18.90
N SER A 118 6.90 8.44 -19.26
CA SER A 118 7.42 8.01 -20.56
C SER A 118 6.30 7.34 -21.35
N GLU A 119 6.59 6.89 -22.56
CA GLU A 119 5.61 6.15 -23.38
C GLU A 119 5.17 4.82 -22.73
N SER A 120 6.00 4.21 -21.88
CA SER A 120 5.75 2.88 -21.32
C SER A 120 6.02 2.79 -19.82
N SER A 121 6.18 3.91 -19.12
CA SER A 121 6.43 3.91 -17.69
C SER A 121 6.05 5.20 -16.97
N ILE A 122 5.84 5.05 -15.66
CA ILE A 122 5.72 6.14 -14.70
C ILE A 122 6.92 6.02 -13.75
N THR A 123 7.66 7.10 -13.58
CA THR A 123 8.78 7.18 -12.63
C THR A 123 8.41 8.07 -11.46
N TYR A 124 8.66 7.58 -10.24
CA TYR A 124 8.54 8.32 -9.00
C TYR A 124 9.86 8.24 -8.23
N GLN A 125 10.18 9.27 -7.47
CA GLN A 125 11.35 9.29 -6.60
C GLN A 125 10.92 8.91 -5.18
N ASP A 126 11.71 8.11 -4.47
CA ASP A 126 11.58 7.97 -3.01
C ASP A 126 12.69 8.80 -2.35
N ASP A 127 12.31 9.85 -1.63
CA ASP A 127 13.27 10.78 -1.02
C ASP A 127 14.04 10.17 0.14
N LYS A 128 13.48 9.14 0.79
CA LYS A 128 14.19 8.41 1.85
C LYS A 128 15.27 7.52 1.25
N GLU A 129 14.98 6.84 0.16
CA GLU A 129 15.95 5.99 -0.54
C GLU A 129 16.88 6.77 -1.47
N GLN A 130 16.53 8.03 -1.78
CA GLN A 130 17.19 8.87 -2.78
C GLN A 130 17.30 8.16 -4.14
N LYS A 131 16.22 7.51 -4.56
CA LYS A 131 16.22 6.64 -5.73
C LYS A 131 14.93 6.76 -6.55
N ASP A 132 15.10 6.76 -7.86
CA ASP A 132 14.03 6.65 -8.83
C ASP A 132 13.54 5.21 -8.97
N HIS A 133 12.23 5.06 -8.98
CA HIS A 133 11.52 3.81 -9.18
C HIS A 133 10.57 3.94 -10.36
N ALA A 134 10.56 2.93 -11.22
CA ALA A 134 9.71 2.90 -12.40
C ALA A 134 8.60 1.86 -12.25
N ILE A 135 7.41 2.22 -12.69
CA ILE A 135 6.26 1.34 -12.89
C ILE A 135 6.08 1.21 -14.41
N THR A 136 6.15 -0.01 -14.92
CA THR A 136 5.87 -0.27 -16.34
C THR A 136 4.38 -0.06 -16.61
N MET A 137 4.07 0.55 -17.74
CA MET A 137 2.71 0.82 -18.20
C MET A 137 2.43 0.06 -19.50
N PRO A 138 1.25 -0.59 -19.63
CA PRO A 138 0.30 -0.88 -18.55
C PRO A 138 0.92 -1.79 -17.46
N PRO A 139 0.45 -1.71 -16.19
CA PRO A 139 0.96 -2.56 -15.13
C PRO A 139 0.78 -4.04 -15.42
N THR A 140 1.76 -4.85 -15.04
CA THR A 140 1.70 -6.29 -15.30
C THR A 140 0.69 -6.99 -14.40
N ARG A 141 0.23 -8.19 -14.80
CA ARG A 141 -0.61 -9.04 -13.93
C ARG A 141 0.03 -9.33 -12.56
N LEU A 142 1.35 -9.42 -12.49
CA LEU A 142 2.05 -9.62 -11.23
C LEU A 142 1.92 -8.39 -10.31
N GLU A 143 1.99 -7.19 -10.88
CA GLU A 143 1.78 -5.95 -10.14
C GLU A 143 0.34 -5.80 -9.67
N TRP A 144 -0.62 -6.23 -10.48
CA TRP A 144 -2.03 -6.31 -10.11
C TRP A 144 -2.26 -7.21 -8.88
N ILE A 145 -1.59 -8.36 -8.82
CA ILE A 145 -1.63 -9.25 -7.64
C ILE A 145 -1.01 -8.51 -6.44
N ARG A 146 0.19 -7.95 -6.61
CA ARG A 146 0.90 -7.25 -5.53
C ARG A 146 0.13 -6.05 -4.99
N ALA A 147 -0.64 -5.35 -5.82
CA ALA A 147 -1.44 -4.20 -5.41
C ALA A 147 -2.57 -4.56 -4.43
N ARG A 148 -2.96 -5.84 -4.38
CA ARG A 148 -3.97 -6.39 -3.47
C ARG A 148 -3.37 -7.05 -2.24
N LEU A 149 -2.05 -7.21 -2.19
CA LEU A 149 -1.37 -7.73 -1.03
C LEU A 149 -1.09 -6.59 -0.04
N PRO A 150 -1.25 -6.85 1.26
CA PRO A 150 -0.73 -5.95 2.29
C PRO A 150 0.81 -5.91 2.19
N LEU A 151 1.37 -4.73 1.91
CA LEU A 151 2.81 -4.45 1.81
C LEU A 151 3.42 -4.09 3.16
#